data_AF-A0A1I4WBZ6-F1
#
_entry.id   AF-A0A1I4WBZ6-F1
#
_cell.length_a   1.000
_cell.length_b   1.000
_cell.length_c   1.000
_cell.angle_alpha   90.00
_cell.angle_beta   90.00
_cell.angle_gamma   90.00
#
_symmetry.space_group_name_H-M   'P 1'
#
loop_
_entity.id
_entity.type
_entity.pdbx_description
1 polymer ?
#
loop_
_entity_poly.entity_id
_entity_poly.type
_entity_poly.pdbx_seq_one_letter_code
_entity_poly.pdbx_strand_id
1 'polypeptide(L)'
;MITQHHVGLLRITGLLLICLLLTACGSDNVAELSTDLPDASLATPYPGCSIVSVSPAVSLPSISGNGLRRALMRHEADCYPDVSEPPDWLVPYRIAFEQEFTESRQVPGNVDVWMGGETRFADDPEAPTEQVDASTDGAGRNCALFMEQFESTAISCMASIDTDASERAKVMLEGFRRQSAFKINVRGENHLNALLLGRDAMCLERWRLTQRQFDSRFESCLVK
;
A
#
# COMPACT_ATOMS: atom_id res chain seq x y z
N MET A 1 -45.01 64.46 30.47
CA MET A 1 -44.15 64.05 31.59
C MET A 1 -44.16 62.53 31.64
N ILE A 2 -42.98 61.90 31.55
CA ILE A 2 -42.52 60.70 32.30
C ILE A 2 -43.43 59.43 32.22
N THR A 3 -43.05 58.20 31.87
CA THR A 3 -41.85 57.47 31.40
C THR A 3 -42.25 55.98 31.16
N GLN A 4 -41.51 55.30 30.27
CA GLN A 4 -40.93 53.93 30.38
C GLN A 4 -41.80 52.70 30.76
N HIS A 5 -41.89 51.71 29.86
CA HIS A 5 -41.04 50.49 29.72
C HIS A 5 -41.26 49.40 30.79
N HIS A 6 -41.65 48.22 30.30
CA HIS A 6 -41.52 46.83 30.82
C HIS A 6 -42.75 46.09 30.24
N VAL A 7 -42.68 44.98 29.51
CA VAL A 7 -42.00 43.72 29.79
C VAL A 7 -41.77 43.00 28.46
N GLY A 8 -40.53 42.99 27.98
CA GLY A 8 -40.03 42.07 26.96
C GLY A 8 -38.99 41.17 27.62
N LEU A 9 -39.43 40.25 28.49
CA LEU A 9 -38.52 39.38 29.24
C LEU A 9 -39.19 38.07 29.65
N LEU A 10 -39.71 37.29 28.69
CA LEU A 10 -40.35 36.01 29.03
C LEU A 10 -40.25 34.91 27.97
N ARG A 11 -39.26 34.96 27.06
CA ARG A 11 -39.07 33.90 26.06
C ARG A 11 -37.65 33.34 25.91
N ILE A 12 -36.69 33.76 26.72
CA ILE A 12 -35.28 33.31 26.58
C ILE A 12 -34.89 32.25 27.64
N THR A 13 -35.65 32.10 28.72
CA THR A 13 -35.33 31.17 29.81
C THR A 13 -35.74 29.71 29.58
N GLY A 14 -36.58 29.42 28.58
CA GLY A 14 -37.04 28.05 28.29
C GLY A 14 -36.11 27.21 27.41
N LEU A 15 -35.31 27.84 26.54
CA LEU A 15 -34.41 27.12 25.63
C LEU A 15 -33.01 26.84 26.22
N LEU A 16 -32.60 27.60 27.23
CA LEU A 16 -31.29 27.41 27.86
C LEU A 16 -31.28 26.24 28.87
N LEU A 17 -32.45 25.85 29.41
CA LEU A 17 -32.56 24.78 30.39
C LEU A 17 -32.52 23.38 29.78
N ILE A 18 -32.84 23.23 28.48
CA ILE A 18 -32.82 21.93 27.78
C ILE A 18 -31.42 21.59 27.25
N CYS A 19 -30.59 22.59 26.92
CA CYS A 19 -29.19 22.34 26.54
C CYS A 19 -28.27 22.01 27.73
N LEU A 20 -28.68 22.31 28.96
CA LEU A 20 -27.88 22.04 30.18
C LEU A 20 -28.17 20.67 30.83
N LEU A 21 -29.10 19.88 30.31
CA LEU A 21 -29.48 18.57 30.85
C LEU A 21 -29.01 17.37 30.00
N LEU A 22 -28.23 17.61 28.93
CA LEU A 22 -27.58 16.54 28.13
C LEU A 22 -26.09 16.36 28.45
N THR A 23 -25.54 17.08 29.43
CA THR A 23 -24.11 17.01 29.80
C THR A 23 -23.85 16.29 31.12
N ALA A 24 -24.83 15.59 31.69
CA ALA A 24 -24.70 14.88 32.96
C ALA A 24 -25.06 13.39 32.85
N CYS A 25 -24.34 12.67 31.99
CA CYS A 25 -24.17 11.23 32.08
C CYS A 25 -22.77 10.90 31.54
N GLY A 26 -21.81 10.68 32.45
CA GLY A 26 -20.51 10.11 32.11
C GLY A 26 -19.28 10.96 32.43
N SER A 27 -19.21 11.60 33.59
CA SER A 27 -17.92 12.04 34.14
C SER A 27 -17.63 11.28 35.42
N ASP A 28 -16.92 10.16 35.31
CA ASP A 28 -16.14 9.61 36.42
C ASP A 28 -15.01 8.68 35.96
N ASN A 29 -14.50 8.81 34.72
CA ASN A 29 -13.28 8.11 34.26
C ASN A 29 -12.67 8.71 32.97
N VAL A 30 -12.68 10.04 32.79
CA VAL A 30 -11.81 10.68 31.78
C VAL A 30 -10.69 11.40 32.51
N ALA A 31 -9.91 10.62 33.27
CA ALA A 31 -8.52 10.98 33.42
C ALA A 31 -7.93 10.89 32.01
N GLU A 32 -7.59 12.05 31.46
CA GLU A 32 -6.58 12.21 30.41
C GLU A 32 -5.29 11.48 30.87
N LEU A 33 -5.26 10.16 30.76
CA LEU A 33 -4.05 9.53 30.25
C LEU A 33 -3.92 10.08 28.84
N SER A 34 -2.79 10.70 28.51
CA SER A 34 -2.36 10.73 27.12
C SER A 34 -2.42 9.29 26.63
N THR A 35 -3.47 8.97 25.87
CA THR A 35 -3.64 7.70 25.20
C THR A 35 -2.60 7.67 24.11
N ASP A 36 -1.35 7.39 24.48
CA ASP A 36 -0.24 7.32 23.55
C ASP A 36 -0.49 6.09 22.68
N LEU A 37 -1.12 6.32 21.53
CA LEU A 37 -1.24 5.36 20.43
C LEU A 37 0.16 5.15 19.82
N PRO A 38 0.40 4.02 19.13
CA PRO A 38 1.71 3.78 18.54
C PRO A 38 2.08 4.92 17.61
N ASP A 39 3.32 5.39 17.74
CA ASP A 39 3.83 6.47 16.93
C ASP A 39 4.30 5.97 15.56
N ALA A 40 4.39 6.89 14.59
CA ALA A 40 4.72 6.56 13.21
C ALA A 40 6.09 5.86 13.03
N SER A 41 7.03 6.00 13.99
CA SER A 41 8.34 5.33 13.91
C SER A 41 8.25 3.81 14.14
N LEU A 42 7.13 3.33 14.69
CA LEU A 42 6.86 1.90 14.86
C LEU A 42 6.32 1.22 13.59
N ALA A 43 5.97 1.99 12.56
CA ALA A 43 5.55 1.44 11.27
C ALA A 43 6.70 0.65 10.64
N THR A 44 6.44 -0.61 10.28
CA THR A 44 7.43 -1.44 9.59
C THR A 44 7.11 -1.51 8.11
N PRO A 45 8.09 -1.31 7.20
CA PRO A 45 7.85 -1.44 5.78
C PRO A 45 7.53 -2.89 5.41
N TYR A 46 6.67 -3.06 4.41
CA TYR A 46 6.55 -4.34 3.70
C TYR A 46 7.87 -4.67 2.98
N PRO A 47 8.31 -5.95 2.90
CA PRO A 47 9.56 -6.31 2.24
C PRO A 47 9.67 -5.76 0.81
N GLY A 48 10.78 -5.12 0.48
CA GLY A 48 11.01 -4.50 -0.83
C GLY A 48 10.32 -3.14 -1.03
N CYS A 49 9.71 -2.58 0.02
CA CYS A 49 9.04 -1.28 -0.02
C CYS A 49 9.71 -0.27 0.93
N SER A 50 9.56 1.02 0.61
CA SER A 50 9.98 2.14 1.46
C SER A 50 8.77 2.98 1.84
N ILE A 51 8.53 3.16 3.14
CA ILE A 51 7.41 3.99 3.64
C ILE A 51 7.59 5.43 3.17
N VAL A 52 6.53 6.01 2.59
CA VAL A 52 6.49 7.40 2.12
C VAL A 52 5.58 8.27 2.97
N SER A 53 4.53 7.70 3.57
CA SER A 53 3.59 8.44 4.40
C SER A 53 3.00 7.51 5.47
N VAL A 54 2.75 8.04 6.66
CA VAL A 54 2.12 7.30 7.78
C VAL A 54 0.96 8.14 8.30
N SER A 55 -0.22 7.52 8.38
CA SER A 55 -1.40 8.11 8.99
C SER A 55 -1.35 7.93 10.52
N PRO A 56 -1.92 8.87 11.30
CA PRO A 56 -2.07 8.70 12.74
C PRO A 56 -2.75 7.37 13.07
N ALA A 57 -2.25 6.67 14.08
CA ALA A 57 -2.87 5.45 14.55
C ALA A 57 -4.29 5.72 15.09
N VAL A 58 -5.18 4.76 14.89
CA VAL A 58 -6.56 4.79 15.39
C VAL A 58 -6.79 3.65 16.36
N SER A 59 -7.49 3.90 17.46
CA SER A 59 -7.80 2.84 18.43
C SER A 59 -8.80 1.85 17.85
N LEU A 60 -8.52 0.57 18.05
CA LEU A 60 -9.42 -0.54 17.73
C LEU A 60 -10.08 -1.09 19.00
N PRO A 61 -11.26 -1.71 18.88
CA PRO A 61 -11.86 -2.46 19.99
C PRO A 61 -10.92 -3.55 20.53
N SER A 62 -10.85 -3.69 21.85
CA SER A 62 -10.11 -4.77 22.52
C SER A 62 -10.65 -6.13 22.10
N ILE A 63 -9.76 -7.07 21.77
CA ILE A 63 -10.14 -8.48 21.57
C ILE A 63 -10.22 -9.15 22.94
N SER A 64 -11.43 -9.46 23.39
CA SER A 64 -11.73 -10.25 24.60
C SER A 64 -11.25 -9.64 25.93
N GLY A 65 -11.75 -10.19 27.05
CA GLY A 65 -11.74 -9.61 28.41
C GLY A 65 -10.38 -9.42 29.11
N ASN A 66 -9.28 -9.33 28.35
CA ASN A 66 -7.92 -9.15 28.86
C ASN A 66 -7.52 -7.67 28.97
N GLY A 67 -8.34 -6.75 28.43
CA GLY A 67 -8.12 -5.30 28.52
C GLY A 67 -6.90 -4.78 27.75
N LEU A 68 -6.38 -5.57 26.79
CA LEU A 68 -5.26 -5.15 25.93
C LEU A 68 -5.76 -4.15 24.88
N ARG A 69 -5.11 -2.99 24.82
CA ARG A 69 -5.43 -1.96 23.83
C ARG A 69 -4.92 -2.39 22.46
N ARG A 70 -5.69 -2.07 21.43
CA ARG A 70 -5.34 -2.30 20.03
C ARG A 70 -5.38 -0.99 19.26
N ALA A 71 -4.54 -0.88 18.26
CA ALA A 71 -4.51 0.25 17.35
C ALA A 71 -4.24 -0.22 15.92
N LEU A 72 -4.76 0.52 14.95
CA LEU A 72 -4.47 0.33 13.53
C LEU A 72 -3.69 1.54 13.03
N MET A 73 -2.63 1.31 12.30
CA MET A 73 -1.89 2.35 11.58
C MET A 73 -1.95 2.05 10.10
N ARG A 74 -2.27 3.08 9.31
CA ARG A 74 -2.22 3.01 7.84
C ARG A 74 -0.98 3.74 7.36
N HIS A 75 -0.32 3.20 6.34
CA HIS A 75 0.82 3.87 5.72
C HIS A 75 0.85 3.57 4.22
N GLU A 76 1.43 4.47 3.45
CA GLU A 76 1.74 4.21 2.04
C GLU A 76 3.23 3.94 1.91
N ALA A 77 3.58 3.04 1.00
CA ALA A 77 4.96 2.73 0.67
C ALA A 77 5.15 2.65 -0.85
N ASP A 78 6.35 3.02 -1.27
CA ASP A 78 6.85 2.79 -2.63
C ASP A 78 7.51 1.42 -2.69
N CYS A 79 6.94 0.54 -3.51
CA CYS A 79 7.39 -0.83 -3.67
C CYS A 79 8.02 -1.03 -5.04
N TYR A 80 9.20 -1.63 -5.05
CA TYR A 80 9.88 -2.08 -6.28
C TYR A 80 9.75 -3.60 -6.42
N PRO A 81 9.68 -4.13 -7.65
CA PRO A 81 9.60 -5.57 -7.88
C PRO A 81 10.91 -6.30 -7.52
N ASP A 82 11.06 -6.62 -6.23
CA ASP A 82 12.13 -7.41 -5.60
C ASP A 82 13.51 -7.29 -6.25
N VAL A 83 14.03 -6.07 -6.26
CA VAL A 83 15.43 -5.78 -6.61
C VAL A 83 16.05 -5.02 -5.46
N SER A 84 17.13 -5.58 -4.92
CA SER A 84 17.93 -4.95 -3.87
C SER A 84 18.53 -3.61 -4.32
N GLU A 85 18.78 -3.46 -5.62
CA GLU A 85 19.22 -2.22 -6.27
C GLU A 85 18.41 -2.05 -7.56
N PRO A 86 17.26 -1.36 -7.52
CA PRO A 86 16.43 -1.15 -8.69
C PRO A 86 17.18 -0.25 -9.71
N PRO A 87 17.24 -0.62 -11.00
CA PRO A 87 17.70 0.29 -12.04
C PRO A 87 16.87 1.58 -12.07
N ASP A 88 17.49 2.69 -12.50
CA ASP A 88 16.85 4.01 -12.56
C ASP A 88 15.58 4.06 -13.43
N TRP A 89 15.39 3.08 -14.32
CA TRP A 89 14.22 2.98 -15.18
C TRP A 89 13.03 2.31 -14.50
N LEU A 90 13.22 1.65 -13.35
CA LEU A 90 12.10 1.07 -12.60
C LEU A 90 11.27 2.16 -11.93
N VAL A 91 9.95 2.00 -12.04
CA VAL A 91 8.98 2.89 -11.45
C VAL A 91 8.31 2.18 -10.27
N PRO A 92 8.29 2.79 -9.07
CA PRO A 92 7.68 2.19 -7.90
C PRO A 92 6.16 2.13 -8.03
N TYR A 93 5.58 1.13 -7.38
CA TYR A 93 4.15 1.09 -7.09
C TYR A 93 3.88 1.71 -5.73
N ARG A 94 2.99 2.70 -5.69
CA ARG A 94 2.48 3.20 -4.41
C ARG A 94 1.36 2.29 -3.93
N ILE A 95 1.56 1.74 -2.74
CA ILE A 95 0.63 0.79 -2.13
C ILE A 95 0.34 1.23 -0.70
N ALA A 96 -0.93 1.22 -0.34
CA ALA A 96 -1.42 1.42 1.01
C ALA A 96 -1.41 0.09 1.78
N PHE A 97 -0.92 0.16 3.00
CA PHE A 97 -0.82 -0.94 3.95
C PHE A 97 -1.49 -0.58 5.27
N GLU A 98 -1.83 -1.61 6.03
CA GLU A 98 -2.29 -1.51 7.40
C GLU A 98 -1.44 -2.39 8.31
N GLN A 99 -1.17 -1.88 9.50
CA GLN A 99 -0.46 -2.60 10.54
C GLN A 99 -1.22 -2.46 11.86
N GLU A 100 -1.56 -3.60 12.45
CA GLU A 100 -2.21 -3.64 13.74
C GLU A 100 -1.17 -3.70 14.86
N PHE A 101 -1.37 -2.94 15.92
CA PHE A 101 -0.54 -2.93 17.11
C PHE A 101 -1.36 -3.37 18.32
N THR A 102 -0.74 -4.16 19.18
CA THR A 102 -1.31 -4.54 20.48
C THR A 102 -0.41 -4.02 21.60
N GLU A 103 -1.01 -3.37 22.58
CA GLU A 103 -0.31 -2.93 23.78
C GLU A 103 0.05 -4.14 24.63
N SER A 104 1.34 -4.29 24.94
CA SER A 104 1.85 -5.29 25.88
C SER A 104 2.11 -4.62 27.22
N ARG A 105 1.37 -5.03 28.24
CA ARG A 105 1.62 -4.58 29.62
C ARG A 105 2.78 -5.35 30.20
N GLN A 106 3.88 -4.65 30.45
CA GLN A 106 4.97 -5.23 31.22
C GLN A 106 4.64 -5.15 32.72
N VAL A 107 4.98 -6.23 33.44
CA VAL A 107 4.75 -6.48 34.89
C VAL A 107 5.24 -5.27 35.73
N PRO A 108 4.74 -5.03 36.97
CA PRO A 108 4.66 -3.68 37.52
C PRO A 108 6.02 -3.01 37.67
N GLY A 109 6.13 -1.80 37.12
CA GLY A 109 7.33 -0.96 37.13
C GLY A 109 7.86 -0.57 35.74
N ASN A 110 7.33 -1.16 34.67
CA ASN A 110 7.74 -0.91 33.29
C ASN A 110 6.70 -0.09 32.51
N VAL A 111 7.16 0.57 31.44
CA VAL A 111 6.32 1.33 30.50
C VAL A 111 5.59 0.35 29.56
N ASP A 112 4.30 0.60 29.29
CA ASP A 112 3.54 -0.16 28.30
C ASP A 112 4.18 0.00 26.91
N VAL A 113 4.39 -1.12 26.20
CA VAL A 113 5.04 -1.13 24.88
C VAL A 113 4.06 -1.59 23.82
N TRP A 114 3.98 -0.84 22.72
CA TRP A 114 3.26 -1.27 21.53
C TRP A 114 4.05 -2.34 20.78
N MET A 115 3.42 -3.50 20.56
CA MET A 115 3.97 -4.55 19.71
C MET A 115 3.26 -4.51 18.36
N GLY A 116 4.03 -4.24 17.31
CA GLY A 116 3.55 -4.26 15.93
C GLY A 116 3.32 -5.67 15.43
N GLY A 117 2.15 -5.88 14.81
CA GLY A 117 1.82 -7.07 14.05
C GLY A 117 2.38 -7.01 12.63
N GLU A 118 1.96 -7.98 11.82
CA GLU A 118 2.30 -8.05 10.40
C GLU A 118 1.72 -6.87 9.63
N THR A 119 2.50 -6.33 8.68
CA THR A 119 2.05 -5.32 7.72
C THR A 119 1.32 -6.01 6.57
N ARG A 120 0.09 -5.57 6.27
CA ARG A 120 -0.80 -6.19 5.27
C ARG A 120 -1.27 -5.15 4.27
N PHE A 121 -1.63 -5.59 3.07
CA PHE A 121 -2.28 -4.70 2.10
C PHE A 121 -3.58 -4.14 2.69
N ALA A 122 -3.76 -2.82 2.58
CA ALA A 122 -5.02 -2.20 2.94
C ALA A 122 -6.11 -2.67 1.97
N ASP A 123 -7.10 -3.38 2.48
CA ASP A 123 -8.30 -3.72 1.72
C ASP A 123 -9.28 -2.55 1.83
N ASP A 124 -9.83 -2.15 0.70
CA ASP A 124 -10.97 -1.24 0.64
C ASP A 124 -12.18 -2.06 0.19
N PRO A 125 -13.01 -2.54 1.13
CA PRO A 125 -14.17 -3.37 0.79
C PRO A 125 -15.24 -2.58 0.02
N GLU A 126 -15.20 -1.25 0.04
CA GLU A 126 -16.15 -0.38 -0.67
C GLU A 126 -15.68 -0.06 -2.10
N ALA A 127 -14.40 -0.30 -2.41
CA ALA A 127 -13.86 -0.03 -3.73
C ALA A 127 -14.54 -0.89 -4.82
N PRO A 128 -14.80 -0.30 -6.01
CA PRO A 128 -15.45 -1.01 -7.10
C PRO A 128 -14.57 -2.16 -7.59
N THR A 129 -15.23 -3.25 -8.00
CA THR A 129 -14.56 -4.36 -8.69
C THR A 129 -14.64 -4.16 -10.19
N GLU A 130 -13.50 -4.29 -10.88
CA GLU A 130 -13.41 -4.17 -12.34
C GLU A 130 -12.55 -5.27 -12.96
N GLN A 131 -12.74 -5.51 -14.26
CA GLN A 131 -11.91 -6.44 -15.03
C GLN A 131 -10.84 -5.68 -15.81
N VAL A 132 -9.59 -5.99 -15.52
CA VAL A 132 -8.41 -5.40 -16.14
C VAL A 132 -7.77 -6.40 -17.10
N ASP A 133 -7.31 -5.91 -18.25
CA ASP A 133 -6.59 -6.74 -19.21
C ASP A 133 -5.14 -6.97 -18.79
N ALA A 134 -4.78 -8.22 -18.55
CA ALA A 134 -3.44 -8.65 -18.18
C ALA A 134 -2.36 -8.34 -19.23
N SER A 135 -2.74 -8.09 -20.48
CA SER A 135 -1.81 -7.79 -21.57
C SER A 135 -1.60 -6.30 -21.80
N THR A 136 -2.44 -5.44 -21.21
CA THR A 136 -2.27 -3.98 -21.25
C THR A 136 -2.10 -3.44 -19.84
N ASP A 137 -3.17 -3.03 -19.19
CA ASP A 137 -3.19 -2.32 -17.91
C ASP A 137 -2.73 -3.22 -16.76
N GLY A 138 -2.90 -4.53 -16.92
CA GLY A 138 -2.47 -5.60 -16.03
C GLY A 138 -1.09 -6.17 -16.33
N ALA A 139 -0.37 -5.67 -17.35
CA ALA A 139 0.93 -6.22 -17.75
C ALA A 139 2.03 -5.98 -16.70
N GLY A 140 1.85 -4.91 -15.90
CA GLY A 140 2.89 -4.38 -15.03
C GLY A 140 3.75 -3.36 -15.78
N ARG A 141 3.95 -2.21 -15.16
CA ARG A 141 4.67 -1.06 -15.74
C ARG A 141 6.12 -1.41 -16.04
N ASN A 142 6.79 -2.13 -15.14
CA ASN A 142 8.21 -2.42 -15.28
C ASN A 142 8.47 -3.58 -16.25
N CYS A 143 7.63 -4.61 -16.25
CA CYS A 143 7.69 -5.67 -17.24
C CYS A 143 7.49 -5.12 -18.65
N ALA A 144 6.52 -4.22 -18.85
CA ALA A 144 6.30 -3.59 -20.15
C ALA A 144 7.54 -2.81 -20.63
N LEU A 145 8.14 -1.99 -19.76
CA LEU A 145 9.37 -1.24 -20.06
C LEU A 145 10.54 -2.17 -20.41
N PHE A 146 10.77 -3.22 -19.62
CA PHE A 146 11.80 -4.20 -19.90
C PHE A 146 11.60 -4.84 -21.29
N MET A 147 10.37 -5.22 -21.61
CA MET A 147 10.04 -5.92 -22.85
C MET A 147 10.20 -5.03 -24.07
N GLU A 148 9.87 -3.74 -23.95
CA GLU A 148 10.14 -2.74 -24.98
C GLU A 148 11.64 -2.56 -25.19
N GLN A 149 12.43 -2.47 -24.12
CA GLN A 149 13.90 -2.35 -24.21
C GLN A 149 14.54 -3.62 -24.79
N PHE A 150 14.03 -4.79 -24.42
CA PHE A 150 14.47 -6.07 -24.96
C PHE A 150 14.20 -6.16 -26.46
N GLU A 151 13.01 -5.75 -26.90
CA GLU A 151 12.64 -5.74 -28.32
C GLU A 151 13.43 -4.72 -29.14
N SER A 152 13.54 -3.48 -28.65
CA SER A 152 14.18 -2.41 -29.40
C SER A 152 15.70 -2.56 -29.45
N THR A 153 16.31 -3.02 -28.35
CA THR A 153 17.77 -2.99 -28.16
C THR A 153 18.38 -4.39 -28.25
N ALA A 154 17.93 -5.32 -27.40
CA ALA A 154 18.58 -6.63 -27.28
C ALA A 154 18.40 -7.47 -28.55
N ILE A 155 17.19 -7.55 -29.09
CA ILE A 155 16.90 -8.31 -30.31
C ILE A 155 17.67 -7.74 -31.51
N SER A 156 17.68 -6.42 -31.69
CA SER A 156 18.45 -5.76 -32.75
C SER A 156 19.95 -6.04 -32.64
N CYS A 157 20.50 -5.98 -31.42
CA CYS A 157 21.90 -6.32 -31.14
C CYS A 157 22.19 -7.79 -31.46
N MET A 158 21.34 -8.71 -31.00
CA MET A 158 21.47 -10.15 -31.28
C MET A 158 21.43 -10.42 -32.79
N ALA A 159 20.56 -9.75 -33.55
CA ALA A 159 20.44 -9.93 -35.00
C ALA A 159 21.74 -9.59 -35.75
N SER A 160 22.53 -8.65 -35.23
CA SER A 160 23.84 -8.27 -35.79
C SER A 160 24.93 -9.33 -35.58
N ILE A 161 24.74 -10.23 -34.61
CA ILE A 161 25.67 -11.30 -34.23
C ILE A 161 25.21 -12.64 -34.81
N ASP A 162 23.93 -12.96 -34.65
CA ASP A 162 23.30 -14.22 -35.05
C ASP A 162 21.79 -14.00 -35.29
N THR A 163 21.41 -14.01 -36.57
CA THR A 163 20.04 -13.77 -36.99
C THR A 163 19.08 -14.86 -36.48
N ASP A 164 19.50 -16.13 -36.48
CA ASP A 164 18.66 -17.24 -36.01
C ASP A 164 18.40 -17.14 -34.50
N ALA A 165 19.40 -16.71 -33.72
CA ALA A 165 19.23 -16.45 -32.30
C ALA A 165 18.26 -15.29 -32.02
N SER A 166 18.36 -14.21 -32.79
CA SER A 166 17.41 -13.09 -32.73
C SER A 166 15.97 -13.54 -33.02
N GLU A 167 15.75 -14.33 -34.08
CA GLU A 167 14.42 -14.82 -34.41
C GLU A 167 13.85 -15.73 -33.31
N ARG A 168 14.67 -16.57 -32.69
CA ARG A 168 14.24 -17.35 -31.51
C ARG A 168 13.85 -16.45 -30.32
N ALA A 169 14.60 -15.38 -30.08
CA ALA A 169 14.28 -14.42 -29.02
C ALA A 169 12.96 -13.68 -29.28
N LYS A 170 12.69 -13.27 -30.54
CA LYS A 170 11.40 -12.68 -30.95
C LYS A 170 10.24 -13.64 -30.71
N VAL A 171 10.35 -14.89 -31.13
CA VAL A 171 9.30 -15.91 -30.91
C VAL A 171 9.04 -16.13 -29.42
N MET A 172 10.09 -16.12 -28.59
CA MET A 172 9.95 -16.23 -27.13
C MET A 172 9.20 -15.04 -26.54
N LEU A 173 9.54 -13.83 -26.97
CA LEU A 173 8.89 -12.58 -26.58
C LEU A 173 7.39 -12.58 -26.94
N GLU A 174 7.05 -12.92 -28.18
CA GLU A 174 5.66 -13.04 -28.65
C GLU A 174 4.89 -14.16 -27.93
N GLY A 175 5.57 -15.27 -27.63
CA GLY A 175 5.02 -16.37 -26.84
C GLY A 175 4.62 -15.90 -25.44
N PHE A 176 5.47 -15.12 -24.78
CA PHE A 176 5.18 -14.54 -23.47
C PHE A 176 4.00 -13.56 -23.51
N ARG A 177 3.95 -12.67 -24.51
CA ARG A 177 2.84 -11.73 -24.70
C ARG A 177 1.50 -12.45 -24.84
N ARG A 178 1.45 -13.52 -25.63
CA ARG A 178 0.24 -14.35 -25.80
C ARG A 178 -0.18 -15.08 -24.53
N GLN A 179 0.78 -15.59 -23.75
CA GLN A 179 0.48 -16.23 -22.44
C GLN A 179 -0.12 -15.25 -21.43
N SER A 180 0.12 -13.94 -21.63
CA SER A 180 -0.35 -12.88 -20.74
C SER A 180 -1.72 -12.32 -21.12
N ALA A 181 -2.39 -12.86 -22.15
CA ALA A 181 -3.69 -12.39 -22.63
C ALA A 181 -4.85 -13.01 -21.84
N PHE A 182 -5.16 -12.44 -20.67
CA PHE A 182 -6.29 -12.82 -19.83
C PHE A 182 -6.88 -11.61 -19.10
N LYS A 183 -8.00 -11.80 -18.38
CA LYS A 183 -8.61 -10.74 -17.56
C LYS A 183 -8.39 -11.02 -16.07
N ILE A 184 -8.15 -9.98 -15.29
CA ILE A 184 -7.99 -10.04 -13.83
C ILE A 184 -9.10 -9.21 -13.19
N ASN A 185 -9.76 -9.74 -12.16
CA ASN A 185 -10.66 -8.95 -11.34
C ASN A 185 -9.82 -8.20 -10.29
N VAL A 186 -9.92 -6.88 -10.28
CA VAL A 186 -9.26 -6.03 -9.28
C VAL A 186 -10.30 -5.25 -8.48
N ARG A 187 -9.93 -4.81 -7.29
CA ARG A 187 -10.80 -4.07 -6.38
C ARG A 187 -10.10 -2.76 -6.00
N GLY A 188 -10.40 -1.71 -6.74
CA GLY A 188 -9.72 -0.43 -6.63
C GLY A 188 -8.24 -0.45 -7.01
N GLU A 189 -7.63 0.73 -6.94
CA GLU A 189 -6.26 0.97 -7.39
C GLU A 189 -5.20 0.27 -6.52
N ASN A 190 -5.43 0.21 -5.19
CA ASN A 190 -4.46 -0.41 -4.28
C ASN A 190 -4.25 -1.90 -4.59
N HIS A 191 -5.35 -2.63 -4.82
CA HIS A 191 -5.31 -4.04 -5.19
C HIS A 191 -4.66 -4.22 -6.57
N LEU A 192 -4.97 -3.36 -7.54
CA LEU A 192 -4.32 -3.37 -8.84
C LEU A 192 -2.80 -3.19 -8.68
N ASN A 193 -2.34 -2.17 -7.95
CA ASN A 193 -0.90 -1.92 -7.74
C ASN A 193 -0.18 -3.10 -7.07
N ALA A 194 -0.80 -3.74 -6.07
CA ALA A 194 -0.24 -4.95 -5.44
C ALA A 194 -0.11 -6.13 -6.42
N LEU A 195 -1.13 -6.33 -7.27
CA LEU A 195 -1.08 -7.35 -8.33
C LEU A 195 0.00 -7.04 -9.37
N LEU A 196 0.10 -5.79 -9.80
CA LEU A 196 1.09 -5.35 -10.78
C LEU A 196 2.53 -5.50 -10.25
N LEU A 197 2.77 -5.18 -8.98
CA LEU A 197 4.04 -5.41 -8.31
C LEU A 197 4.47 -6.89 -8.38
N GLY A 198 3.56 -7.79 -7.99
CA GLY A 198 3.84 -9.24 -8.02
C GLY A 198 4.08 -9.76 -9.44
N ARG A 199 3.32 -9.26 -10.41
CA ARG A 199 3.51 -9.61 -11.83
C ARG A 199 4.82 -9.13 -12.40
N ASP A 200 5.20 -7.89 -12.10
CA ASP A 200 6.50 -7.34 -12.50
C ASP A 200 7.64 -8.18 -11.92
N ALA A 201 7.57 -8.55 -10.63
CA ALA A 201 8.58 -9.40 -10.02
C ALA A 201 8.72 -10.76 -10.74
N MET A 202 7.60 -11.42 -11.05
CA MET A 202 7.61 -12.69 -11.78
C MET A 202 8.15 -12.54 -13.21
N CYS A 203 7.73 -11.49 -13.92
CA CYS A 203 8.17 -11.23 -15.30
C CYS A 203 9.68 -10.96 -15.35
N LEU A 204 10.15 -10.04 -14.53
CA LEU A 204 11.56 -9.65 -14.51
C LEU A 204 12.44 -10.81 -14.08
N GLU A 205 12.04 -11.62 -13.09
CA GLU A 205 12.80 -12.80 -12.69
C GLU A 205 12.89 -13.83 -13.82
N ARG A 206 11.77 -14.11 -14.50
CA ARG A 206 11.78 -15.02 -15.66
C ARG A 206 12.77 -14.55 -16.72
N TRP A 207 12.77 -13.27 -17.06
CA TRP A 207 13.66 -12.74 -18.09
C TRP A 207 15.12 -12.65 -17.64
N ARG A 208 15.40 -12.39 -16.37
CA ARG A 208 16.76 -12.52 -15.81
C ARG A 208 17.26 -13.95 -15.96
N LEU A 209 16.45 -14.95 -15.63
CA LEU A 209 16.80 -16.36 -15.81
C LEU A 209 17.02 -16.72 -17.28
N THR A 210 16.19 -16.21 -18.19
CA THR A 210 16.38 -16.39 -19.64
C THR A 210 17.68 -15.76 -20.13
N GLN A 211 17.98 -14.52 -19.73
CA GLN A 211 19.20 -13.82 -20.13
C GLN A 211 20.46 -14.53 -19.63
N ARG A 212 20.44 -15.15 -18.43
CA ARG A 212 21.55 -15.98 -17.92
C ARG A 212 21.83 -17.22 -18.76
N GLN A 213 20.86 -17.69 -19.55
CA GLN A 213 21.02 -18.83 -20.45
C GLN A 213 21.55 -18.41 -21.82
N PHE A 214 21.65 -17.11 -22.10
CA PHE A 214 22.23 -16.66 -23.36
C PHE A 214 23.72 -16.94 -23.40
N ASP A 215 24.18 -17.27 -24.60
CA ASP A 215 25.60 -17.44 -24.90
C ASP A 215 26.35 -16.13 -24.59
N SER A 216 27.55 -16.26 -24.02
CA SER A 216 28.48 -15.17 -23.72
C SER A 216 28.67 -14.16 -24.86
N ARG A 217 28.56 -14.59 -26.13
CA ARG A 217 28.61 -13.69 -27.28
C ARG A 217 27.52 -12.62 -27.29
N PHE A 218 26.42 -12.81 -26.55
CA PHE A 218 25.32 -11.85 -26.41
C PHE A 218 25.38 -11.01 -25.13
N GLU A 219 26.45 -11.09 -24.33
CA GLU A 219 26.57 -10.36 -23.06
C GLU A 219 26.41 -8.84 -23.24
N SER A 220 26.91 -8.30 -24.36
CA SER A 220 26.75 -6.88 -24.73
C SER A 220 25.33 -6.48 -25.13
N CYS A 221 24.46 -7.45 -25.45
CA CYS A 221 23.08 -7.23 -25.87
C CYS A 221 22.08 -7.30 -24.70
N LEU A 222 22.50 -7.68 -23.50
CA LEU A 222 21.59 -7.87 -22.37
C LEU A 222 21.01 -6.55 -21.86
N VAL A 223 19.73 -6.57 -21.48
CA VAL A 223 19.04 -5.46 -20.82
C VAL A 223 19.46 -5.44 -19.35
N LYS A 224 19.95 -4.29 -18.91
CA LYS A 224 20.49 -4.05 -17.56
C LYS A 224 19.50 -3.29 -16.68
#